data_AF-A0A9X8YS78-F1
#
_entry.id   AF-A0A9X8YS78-F1
#
_cell.length_a   1.000
_cell.length_b   1.000
_cell.length_c   1.000
_cell.angle_alpha   90.00
_cell.angle_beta   90.00
_cell.angle_gamma   90.00
#
_symmetry.space_group_name_H-M   'P 1'
#
loop_
_entity.id
_entity.type
_entity.pdbx_description
1 polymer ?
#
loop_
_entity_poly.entity_id
_entity_poly.type
_entity_poly.pdbx_seq_one_letter_code
_entity_poly.pdbx_strand_id
1 'polypeptide(L)'
;VSDWESLNYLSNITPQKSDLNQGAWARLEDQERKLIDRADISSVYTVTGPLYERDMGKLPGTQKAHTIPSAYWKVIFINNSPAVNHYAAFL
;
A
#
# COMPACT_ATOMS: atom_id res chain seq x y z
N VAL A 1 -11.00 -0.88 16.05
CA VAL A 1 -10.97 0.16 14.98
C VAL A 1 -12.40 0.30 14.48
N SER A 2 -12.97 1.50 14.52
CA SER A 2 -14.42 1.73 14.30
C SER A 2 -14.79 2.04 12.84
N ASP A 3 -13.89 1.85 11.89
CA ASP A 3 -14.11 2.20 10.47
C ASP A 3 -13.23 1.34 9.54
N TRP A 4 -13.28 0.02 9.70
CA TRP A 4 -12.54 -0.86 8.79
C TRP A 4 -13.29 -0.99 7.45
N GLU A 5 -14.59 -0.73 7.43
CA GLU A 5 -15.45 -0.79 6.26
C GLU A 5 -15.06 0.23 5.19
N SER A 6 -14.59 1.42 5.58
CA SER A 6 -14.15 2.47 4.65
C SER A 6 -12.95 2.03 3.80
N LEU A 7 -12.15 1.08 4.27
CA LEU A 7 -11.04 0.49 3.50
C LEU A 7 -11.53 -0.28 2.26
N ASN A 8 -12.80 -0.69 2.22
CA ASN A 8 -13.42 -1.38 1.08
C ASN A 8 -14.00 -0.41 0.03
N TYR A 9 -13.94 0.90 0.24
CA TYR A 9 -14.35 1.86 -0.78
C TYR A 9 -13.43 1.77 -2.00
N LEU A 10 -14.01 1.81 -3.21
CA LEU A 10 -13.26 1.72 -4.46
C LEU A 10 -12.30 2.91 -4.69
N SER A 11 -12.41 3.98 -3.91
CA SER A 11 -11.39 5.05 -3.86
C SER A 11 -10.08 4.61 -3.22
N ASN A 12 -10.09 3.54 -2.43
CA ASN A 12 -8.92 2.92 -1.79
C ASN A 12 -8.48 1.62 -2.48
N ILE A 13 -9.16 1.21 -3.55
CA ILE A 13 -8.88 -0.04 -4.27
C ILE A 13 -8.40 0.28 -5.69
N THR A 14 -7.37 -0.43 -6.13
CA THR A 14 -6.88 -0.37 -7.52
C THR A 14 -6.87 -1.78 -8.11
N PRO A 15 -6.91 -1.92 -9.45
CA PRO A 15 -6.72 -3.21 -10.09
C PRO A 15 -5.34 -3.80 -9.76
N GLN A 16 -5.30 -4.81 -8.89
CA GLN A 16 -4.05 -5.46 -8.48
C GLN A 16 -4.06 -6.93 -8.93
N LYS A 17 -2.92 -7.41 -9.44
CA LYS A 17 -2.75 -8.84 -9.77
C LYS A 17 -2.90 -9.67 -8.49
N SER A 18 -3.71 -10.73 -8.55
CA SER A 18 -4.00 -11.61 -7.41
C SER A 18 -2.73 -12.12 -6.71
N ASP A 19 -1.75 -12.59 -7.49
CA ASP A 19 -0.50 -13.17 -6.97
C ASP A 19 0.35 -12.14 -6.23
N LEU A 20 0.28 -10.86 -6.63
CA LEU A 20 0.95 -9.78 -5.91
C LEU A 20 0.22 -9.48 -4.60
N ASN A 21 -1.09 -9.24 -4.68
CA ASN A 21 -1.94 -8.90 -3.54
C ASN A 21 -1.85 -9.96 -2.42
N GLN A 22 -2.05 -11.22 -2.77
CA GLN A 22 -2.05 -12.36 -1.84
C GLN A 22 -0.64 -12.84 -1.48
N GLY A 23 0.39 -12.34 -2.18
CA GLY A 23 1.76 -12.79 -2.08
C GLY A 23 2.66 -11.77 -1.39
N ALA A 24 3.58 -11.19 -2.16
CA ALA A 24 4.61 -10.29 -1.64
C ALA A 24 4.03 -9.04 -0.98
N TRP A 25 2.91 -8.53 -1.49
CA TRP A 25 2.27 -7.33 -0.95
C TRP A 25 1.68 -7.57 0.43
N ALA A 26 0.88 -8.63 0.61
CA ALA A 26 0.38 -9.04 1.92
C ALA A 26 1.51 -9.29 2.94
N ARG A 27 2.62 -9.93 2.51
CA ARG A 27 3.78 -10.14 3.40
C ARG A 27 4.43 -8.83 3.84
N LEU A 28 4.51 -7.83 2.97
CA LEU A 28 5.01 -6.50 3.32
C LEU A 28 4.09 -5.82 4.34
N GLU A 29 2.77 -5.89 4.14
CA GLU A 29 1.75 -5.38 5.07
C GLU A 29 1.80 -6.09 6.43
N ASP A 30 2.08 -7.39 6.46
CA ASP A 30 2.27 -8.14 7.70
C ASP A 30 3.51 -7.68 8.47
N GLN A 31 4.61 -7.40 7.79
CA GLN A 31 5.82 -6.86 8.45
C GLN A 31 5.58 -5.45 8.98
N GLU A 32 4.91 -4.60 8.21
CA GLU A 32 4.49 -3.27 8.65
C GLU A 32 3.69 -3.33 9.94
N ARG A 33 2.67 -4.20 10.01
CA ARG A 33 1.84 -4.38 11.21
C ARG A 33 2.65 -4.82 12.42
N LYS A 34 3.68 -5.64 12.24
CA LYS A 34 4.57 -6.10 13.33
C LYS A 34 5.55 -5.03 13.81
N LEU A 35 5.79 -3.97 13.04
CA LEU A 35 6.72 -2.91 13.46
C LEU A 35 6.25 -2.21 14.73
N ILE A 36 4.93 -2.03 14.91
CA ILE A 36 4.38 -1.35 16.08
C ILE A 36 4.59 -2.14 17.38
N ASP A 37 4.88 -3.44 17.29
CA ASP A 37 5.10 -4.29 18.46
C ASP A 37 6.50 -4.12 19.08
N ARG A 38 7.39 -3.37 18.41
CA ARG A 38 8.73 -3.09 18.93
C ARG A 38 8.69 -2.02 20.02
N ALA A 39 9.39 -2.28 21.13
CA ALA A 39 9.42 -1.38 22.29
C ALA A 39 9.98 0.03 22.01
N ASP A 40 10.81 0.19 20.97
CA ASP A 40 11.39 1.47 20.55
C ASP A 40 10.55 2.24 19.52
N ILE A 41 9.38 1.71 19.15
CA ILE A 41 8.50 2.29 18.12
C ILE A 41 7.19 2.73 18.78
N SER A 42 6.92 4.04 18.77
CA SER A 42 5.68 4.63 19.30
C SER A 42 4.58 4.74 18.25
N SER A 43 4.94 4.78 16.97
CA SER A 43 4.03 4.99 15.86
C SER A 43 4.64 4.49 14.55
N VAL A 44 3.78 3.99 13.67
CA VAL A 44 4.11 3.57 12.31
C VAL A 44 3.17 4.31 11.37
N TYR A 45 3.74 4.92 10.33
CA TYR A 45 3.00 5.63 9.30
C TYR A 45 3.32 5.03 7.95
N THR A 46 2.30 4.89 7.11
CA THR A 46 2.46 4.38 5.74
C THR A 46 1.83 5.34 4.74
N VAL A 47 2.46 5.46 3.59
CA VAL A 47 1.87 6.05 2.39
C VAL A 47 2.07 5.07 1.25
N THR A 48 1.00 4.82 0.50
CA THR A 48 0.95 3.76 -0.52
C THR A 48 0.30 4.32 -1.78
N GLY A 49 0.76 3.88 -2.94
CA GLY A 49 0.06 4.20 -4.17
C GLY A 49 0.43 3.32 -5.37
N PRO A 50 -0.32 3.43 -6.46
CA PRO A 50 0.02 2.82 -7.74
C PRO A 50 1.11 3.61 -8.48
N LEU A 51 1.84 2.93 -9.37
CA LEU A 51 2.73 3.52 -10.38
C LEU A 51 2.24 3.19 -11.79
N TYR A 52 2.35 4.17 -12.69
CA TYR A 52 1.94 4.07 -14.10
C TYR A 52 3.13 4.38 -15.03
N GLU A 53 4.22 3.62 -14.88
CA GLU A 53 5.44 3.80 -15.67
C GLU A 53 5.37 3.13 -17.05
N ARG A 54 4.49 2.14 -17.20
CA ARG A 54 4.27 1.40 -18.46
C ARG A 54 2.78 1.19 -18.69
N ASP A 55 2.37 1.13 -19.96
CA ASP A 55 0.99 0.79 -20.31
C ASP A 55 0.71 -0.69 -20.02
N MET A 56 -0.27 -0.93 -19.15
CA MET A 56 -0.76 -2.26 -18.78
C MET A 56 -2.21 -2.49 -19.26
N GLY A 57 -2.77 -1.54 -20.02
CA GLY A 57 -4.14 -1.56 -20.48
C GLY A 57 -5.16 -1.02 -19.47
N LYS A 58 -6.43 -1.34 -19.74
CA LYS A 58 -7.59 -0.91 -18.96
C LYS A 58 -8.23 -2.10 -18.26
N LEU A 59 -8.83 -1.86 -17.09
CA LEU A 59 -9.61 -2.87 -16.40
C LEU A 59 -10.79 -3.32 -17.28
N PRO A 60 -10.88 -4.61 -17.65
CA PRO A 60 -12.02 -5.11 -18.43
C PRO A 60 -13.28 -5.25 -17.57
N GLY A 61 -14.45 -5.34 -18.20
CA GLY A 61 -15.71 -5.65 -17.51
C GLY A 61 -16.34 -4.49 -16.74
N THR A 62 -15.99 -3.25 -17.08
CA THR A 62 -16.52 -2.03 -16.45
C THR A 62 -16.82 -0.96 -17.51
N GLN A 63 -17.82 -0.12 -17.26
CA GLN A 63 -18.14 1.04 -18.09
C GLN A 63 -17.30 2.27 -17.75
N LYS A 64 -16.60 2.26 -16.61
CA LYS A 64 -15.70 3.34 -16.19
C LYS A 64 -14.27 3.00 -16.60
N ALA A 65 -13.60 3.97 -17.22
CA ALA A 65 -12.20 3.80 -17.60
C ALA A 65 -11.30 3.78 -16.36
N HIS A 66 -10.75 2.61 -16.04
CA HIS A 66 -9.71 2.44 -15.03
C HIS A 66 -8.43 1.93 -15.69
N THR A 67 -7.32 2.64 -15.48
CA THR A 67 -6.00 2.19 -15.95
C THR A 67 -5.46 1.15 -14.97
N ILE A 68 -4.90 0.06 -15.48
CA ILE A 68 -4.22 -0.93 -14.65
C ILE A 68 -2.84 -0.37 -14.26
N PRO A 69 -2.49 -0.30 -12.96
CA PRO A 69 -1.15 0.08 -12.53
C PRO A 69 -0.07 -0.88 -13.02
N SER A 70 1.10 -0.34 -13.33
CA SER A 70 2.30 -1.12 -13.72
C SER A 70 3.13 -1.61 -12.54
N ALA A 71 3.00 -0.95 -11.39
CA ALA A 71 3.65 -1.31 -10.13
C ALA A 71 2.94 -0.60 -8.96
N TYR A 72 3.46 -0.80 -7.76
CA TYR A 72 2.98 -0.18 -6.52
C TYR A 72 4.16 0.32 -5.73
N TRP A 73 3.98 1.41 -5.00
CA TRP A 73 4.99 1.89 -4.08
C TRP A 73 4.43 1.95 -2.67
N LYS A 74 5.32 1.80 -1.69
CA LYS A 74 5.02 2.02 -0.27
C LYS A 74 6.18 2.72 0.40
N VAL A 75 5.88 3.73 1.20
CA VAL A 75 6.83 4.38 2.10
C VAL A 75 6.33 4.20 3.53
N ILE A 76 7.19 3.66 4.39
CA ILE A 76 6.92 3.46 5.81
C ILE A 76 7.90 4.33 6.60
N PHE A 77 7.41 5.07 7.59
CA PHE A 77 8.26 5.78 8.55
C PHE A 77 7.76 5.60 9.98
N ILE A 78 8.66 5.72 10.95
CA ILE A 78 8.39 5.44 12.36
C ILE A 78 8.54 6.69 13.24
N ASN A 79 7.83 6.71 14.36
CA ASN A 79 7.92 7.72 15.42
C ASN A 79 7.49 9.14 14.99
N ASN A 80 8.43 10.00 14.59
CA ASN A 80 8.12 11.41 14.32
C ASN A 80 7.95 11.74 12.83
N SER A 81 9.04 11.61 12.08
CA SER A 81 9.06 11.96 10.66
C SER A 81 10.21 11.24 9.96
N PRO A 82 10.16 11.09 8.62
CA PRO A 82 11.25 10.53 7.84
C PRO A 82 12.57 11.32 7.97
N ALA A 83 12.51 12.60 8.38
CA ALA A 83 13.69 13.44 8.54
C ALA A 83 14.41 13.24 9.88
N VAL A 84 13.71 12.71 10.89
CA VAL A 84 14.21 12.56 12.28
C VAL A 84 14.41 11.09 12.64
N ASN A 85 13.61 10.20 12.06
CA ASN A 85 13.64 8.76 12.32
C ASN A 85 13.81 7.97 11.02
N HIS A 86 13.86 6.65 11.14
CA HIS A 86 14.02 5.75 10.02
C HIS A 86 12.79 5.72 9.10
N TYR A 87 13.05 5.55 7.81
CA TYR A 87 12.05 5.25 6.81
C TYR A 87 12.55 4.14 5.89
N ALA A 88 11.61 3.46 5.22
CA ALA A 88 11.88 2.50 4.16
C ALA A 88 10.94 2.78 2.98
N ALA A 89 11.45 2.60 1.76
CA ALA A 89 10.68 2.76 0.53
C ALA A 89 10.78 1.49 -0.32
N PHE A 90 9.64 1.08 -0.89
CA PHE A 90 9.46 -0.12 -1.69
C PHE A 90 8.80 0.24 -3.02
N LEU A 91 9.18 -0.48 -4.09
CA LEU A 91 8.66 -0.41 -5.45
C LEU A 91 8.27 -1.81 -5.94
#